data_AF-A0A4U8SBS0-F1
#
_entry.id   AF-A0A4U8SBS0-F1
#
_cell.length_a   1.000
_cell.length_b   1.000
_cell.length_c   1.000
_cell.angle_alpha   90.00
_cell.angle_beta   90.00
_cell.angle_gamma   90.00
#
_symmetry.space_group_name_H-M   'P 1'
#
loop_
_entity.id
_entity.type
_entity.pdbx_description
1 polymer ?
#
loop_
_entity_poly.entity_id
_entity_poly.type
_entity_poly.pdbx_seq_one_letter_code
_entity_poly.pdbx_strand_id
1 'polypeptide(L)' 'MIDFYKSLILALLTALFGVLGYTFINYEKYSLENTYIVVMVVVFLLVTIAILIKSFLKEVNKLEKEKE' A
#
# COMPACT_ATOMS: atom_id res chain seq x y z
N MET A 1 -6.88 -10.37 14.00
CA MET A 1 -6.74 -10.38 12.53
C MET A 1 -7.07 -9.02 11.91
N ILE A 2 -8.24 -8.44 12.20
CA ILE A 2 -8.61 -7.07 11.75
C ILE A 2 -7.53 -6.03 12.06
N ASP A 3 -7.03 -5.97 13.30
CA ASP A 3 -6.02 -4.97 13.69
C ASP A 3 -4.67 -5.18 13.00
N PHE A 4 -4.36 -6.44 12.66
CA PHE A 4 -3.18 -6.77 11.86
C PHE A 4 -3.30 -6.22 10.44
N TYR A 5 -4.43 -6.46 9.75
CA TYR A 5 -4.66 -5.89 8.42
C TYR A 5 -4.62 -4.36 8.43
N LYS A 6 -5.26 -3.71 9.42
CA LYS A 6 -5.24 -2.26 9.56
C LYS A 6 -3.80 -1.74 9.70
N SER A 7 -3.02 -2.34 10.59
CA SER A 7 -1.63 -1.95 10.83
C SER A 7 -0.76 -2.19 9.60
N LEU A 8 -0.96 -3.30 8.89
CA LEU A 8 -0.21 -3.63 7.68
C LEU A 8 -0.55 -2.69 6.52
N ILE A 9 -1.83 -2.38 6.30
CA ILE A 9 -2.26 -1.39 5.31
C ILE A 9 -1.66 -0.02 5.64
N LEU A 10 -1.68 0.38 6.92
CA LEU A 10 -1.09 1.64 7.36
C LEU A 10 0.42 1.68 7.10
N ALA A 11 1.15 0.61 7.43
CA ALA A 11 2.59 0.53 7.18
C ALA A 11 2.93 0.63 5.67
N LEU A 12 2.14 -0.02 4.81
CA LEU A 12 2.31 0.05 3.36
C LEU A 12 1.97 1.43 2.79
N LEU A 13 0.94 2.10 3.33
CA LEU A 13 0.65 3.48 2.98
C LEU A 13 1.78 4.41 3.42
N THR A 14 2.32 4.25 4.63
CA THR A 14 3.49 5.01 5.09
C THR A 14 4.70 4.80 4.18
N ALA A 15 4.98 3.55 3.77
CA ALA A 15 6.04 3.25 2.82
C ALA A 15 5.80 3.91 1.45
N LEU A 16 4.57 3.88 0.95
CA LEU A 16 4.20 4.53 -0.32
C LEU A 16 4.43 6.05 -0.26
N PHE A 17 3.98 6.70 0.82
CA PHE A 17 4.24 8.12 1.05
C PHE A 17 5.74 8.43 1.20
N GLY A 18 6.50 7.57 1.87
CA GLY A 18 7.96 7.71 2.00
C GLY A 18 8.67 7.64 0.65
N VAL A 19 8.33 6.66 -0.19
CA VAL A 19 8.91 6.50 -1.54
C VAL A 19 8.56 7.70 -2.42
N LEU A 20 7.28 8.10 -2.46
CA LEU A 20 6.83 9.24 -3.26
C LEU A 20 7.43 10.55 -2.76
N GLY A 21 7.48 10.78 -1.45
CA GLY A 21 8.06 11.97 -0.85
C GLY A 21 9.56 12.10 -1.12
N TYR A 22 10.31 11.01 -0.93
CA TYR A 22 11.74 10.99 -1.25
C TYR A 22 12.00 11.26 -2.74
N THR A 23 11.19 10.62 -3.60
CA THR A 23 11.28 10.80 -5.06
C THR A 23 10.96 12.23 -5.46
N PHE A 24 9.93 12.84 -4.87
CA PHE A 24 9.56 14.23 -5.15
C PHE A 24 10.64 15.22 -4.69
N ILE A 25 11.21 15.03 -3.50
CA ILE A 25 12.28 15.89 -2.97
C ILE A 25 13.56 15.77 -3.80
N ASN A 26 13.87 14.58 -4.33
CA ASN A 26 15.10 14.32 -5.06
C ASN A 26 14.89 14.16 -6.57
N TYR A 27 13.79 14.68 -7.13
CA TYR A 27 13.39 14.41 -8.51
C TYR A 27 14.49 14.79 -9.53
N GLU A 28 15.28 15.82 -9.25
CA GLU A 28 16.40 16.27 -10.10
C GLU A 28 17.56 15.27 -10.18
N LYS A 29 17.67 14.38 -9.19
CA LYS A 29 18.73 13.34 -9.13
C LYS A 29 18.30 12.04 -9.81
N TYR A 30 17.09 11.97 -10.34
CA TYR A 30 16.55 10.74 -10.92
C TYR A 30 16.90 10.64 -12.40
N SER A 31 17.60 9.56 -12.75
CA SER A 31 17.68 9.10 -14.14
C SER A 31 16.36 8.45 -14.58
N LEU A 32 16.19 8.25 -15.88
CA LEU A 32 15.05 7.53 -16.43
C LEU A 32 14.94 6.11 -15.84
N GLU A 33 16.06 5.43 -15.62
CA GLU A 33 16.10 4.10 -15.01
C GLU A 33 15.56 4.11 -13.57
N ASN A 34 16.00 5.06 -12.74
CA ASN A 34 15.51 5.22 -11.36
C ASN A 34 14.00 5.50 -11.34
N THR A 35 13.52 6.26 -12.32
CA THR A 35 12.10 6.59 -12.48
C THR A 35 11.28 5.34 -12.77
N TYR A 36 11.73 4.49 -13.70
CA TYR A 36 11.04 3.23 -14.00
C TYR A 36 10.99 2.29 -12.79
N ILE A 37 12.07 2.21 -12.01
CA ILE A 37 12.11 1.41 -10.79
C ILE A 37 11.10 1.92 -9.77
N VAL A 38 11.07 3.24 -9.51
CA VAL A 38 10.11 3.81 -8.56
C VAL A 38 8.67 3.62 -9.01
N VAL A 39 8.37 3.78 -10.30
CA VAL A 39 7.04 3.52 -10.83
C VAL A 39 6.64 2.06 -10.60
N MET A 40 7.53 1.09 -10.87
CA MET A 40 7.27 -0.32 -10.60
C MET A 40 7.00 -0.58 -9.11
N VAL A 41 7.79 0.00 -8.20
CA VAL A 41 7.60 -0.13 -6.75
C VAL A 41 6.28 0.47 -6.30
N VAL A 42 5.92 1.66 -6.80
CA VAL A 42 4.66 2.33 -6.50
C VAL A 42 3.47 1.48 -6.95
N VAL A 43 3.51 0.96 -8.18
CA VAL A 43 2.46 0.07 -8.70
C VAL A 43 2.35 -1.20 -7.87
N PHE A 44 3.47 -1.83 -7.52
CA PHE A 44 3.49 -3.03 -6.68
C PHE A 44 2.88 -2.77 -5.29
N LEU A 45 3.23 -1.66 -4.64
CA LEU A 45 2.68 -1.26 -3.35
C LEU A 45 1.16 -1.02 -3.44
N LEU A 46 0.70 -0.33 -4.48
CA LEU A 46 -0.73 -0.08 -4.70
C LEU A 46 -1.52 -1.37 -4.91
N VAL A 47 -1.00 -2.31 -5.71
CA VAL A 47 -1.62 -3.62 -5.92
C VAL A 47 -1.70 -4.40 -4.61
N THR A 48 -0.62 -4.40 -3.83
CA THR A 48 -0.56 -5.09 -2.53
C THR A 48 -1.57 -4.51 -1.55
N ILE A 49 -1.66 -3.18 -1.46
CA ILE A 49 -2.65 -2.48 -0.62
C ILE A 49 -4.07 -2.85 -1.06
N ALA A 50 -4.35 -2.85 -2.37
CA ALA A 50 -5.68 -3.20 -2.88
C ALA A 50 -6.08 -4.65 -2.55
N ILE A 51 -5.15 -5.60 -2.62
CA ILE A 51 -5.39 -7.00 -2.22
C ILE A 51 -5.69 -7.08 -0.72
N LEU A 52 -4.90 -6.40 0.12
CA LEU A 52 -5.10 -6.41 1.57
C LEU A 52 -6.41 -5.76 1.99
N ILE A 53 -6.82 -4.66 1.35
CA ILE A 53 -8.12 -4.02 1.59
C ILE A 53 -9.26 -4.99 1.24
N LYS A 54 -9.16 -5.69 0.09
CA LYS A 54 -10.17 -6.69 -0.29
C LYS A 54 -10.27 -7.81 0.74
N SER A 55 -9.14 -8.34 1.22
CA SER A 55 -9.11 -9.37 2.27
C SER A 55 -9.68 -8.86 3.59
N PHE A 56 -9.32 -7.62 3.98
CA PHE A 56 -9.84 -6.98 5.18
C PHE A 56 -11.36 -6.84 5.15
N LEU A 57 -11.92 -6.29 4.06
CA LEU A 57 -13.36 -6.14 3.89
C LEU A 57 -14.09 -7.49 3.89
N LYS A 58 -13.50 -8.52 3.25
CA LYS A 58 -14.05 -9.88 3.28
C LYS A 58 -14.14 -10.41 4.71
N GLU A 59 -13.14 -10.16 5.53
CA GLU A 59 -13.09 -10.64 6.91
C GLU A 59 -14.05 -9.88 7.83
N VAL A 60 -14.18 -8.56 7.64
CA VAL A 60 -15.19 -7.74 8.33
C VAL A 60 -16.61 -8.20 7.97
N ASN A 61 -16.92 -8.36 6.69
CA ASN A 61 -18.24 -8.81 6.25
C ASN A 61 -18.58 -10.23 6.75
N LYS A 62 -17.57 -11.09 6.93
CA LYS A 62 -17.79 -12.43 7.52
C LYS A 62 -18.24 -12.31 8.97
N LEU A 63 -17.60 -11.42 9.74
CA LEU A 63 -17.93 -11.20 11.15
C LEU A 63 -19.29 -10.51 11.34
N GLU A 64 -19.71 -9.67 10.40
CA GLU A 64 -21.05 -9.09 10.42
C GLU A 64 -22.14 -10.15 10.19
N LYS A 65 -21.93 -11.07 9.23
CA LYS A 65 -22.88 -12.15 8.95
C LYS A 65 -22.98 -13.21 10.04
N GLU A 66 -21.96 -13.36 10.88
CA GLU A 66 -21.99 -14.28 12.03
C GLU A 66 -22.74 -13.68 13.24
N LYS A 67 -23.08 -12.39 13.20
CA LYS A 67 -23.80 -11.69 14.27
C LYS A 67 -25.31 -11.54 14.01
N GLU A 68 -25.77 -11.78 12.78
CA GLU A 68 -27.20 -11.90 12.41
C GLU A 68 -27.69 -13.33 12.55
#